data_AF-A0A965PCU2-F1
#
_entry.id   AF-A0A965PCU2-F1
#
_cell.length_a   1.000
_cell.length_b   1.000
_cell.length_c   1.000
_cell.angle_alpha   90.00
_cell.angle_beta   90.00
_cell.angle_gamma   90.00
#
_symmetry.space_group_name_H-M   'P 1'
#
loop_
_entity.id
_entity.type
_entity.pdbx_description
1 polymer ?
#
loop_
_entity_poly.entity_id
_entity_poly.type
_entity_poly.pdbx_seq_one_letter_code
_entity_poly.pdbx_strand_id
1 'polypeptide(L)'
;MTGLVIPATSTPGRRDWTLEFTVPGSLMAMKSAPSKTSPTLSGIPAPRSAARVKTALGTTPARKGPSSAMSAPCPTEAHEQRTLIQWATLAAVEEPRLRLLIAVPNQAVRVNNARHLVAEGVRAGVPDLFLATPVPPYGGLWLELKRRSGGRLSPEQREWIARLRAAGYRAEVCRGWEEARHCIVDYLAGPSGWQEVTL
;
A
#
# COMPACT_ATOMS: atom_id res chain seq x y z
N MET A 1 -52.19 -26.52 -42.58
CA MET A 1 -51.89 -26.10 -41.20
C MET A 1 -50.41 -26.41 -40.95
N THR A 2 -49.48 -25.46 -40.87
CA THR A 2 -49.30 -24.36 -39.88
C THR A 2 -49.23 -24.86 -38.44
N GLY A 3 -48.03 -24.74 -37.84
CA GLY A 3 -47.70 -25.24 -36.50
C GLY A 3 -46.28 -24.83 -36.10
N LEU A 4 -46.03 -23.51 -36.06
CA LEU A 4 -44.75 -22.93 -35.63
C LEU A 4 -44.57 -23.10 -34.12
N VAL A 5 -43.40 -23.55 -33.68
CA VAL A 5 -43.02 -23.59 -32.25
C VAL A 5 -41.72 -22.82 -32.06
N ILE A 6 -41.76 -21.80 -31.21
CA ILE A 6 -40.62 -20.97 -30.79
C ILE A 6 -40.21 -21.44 -29.37
N PRO A 7 -38.92 -21.55 -29.05
CA PRO A 7 -38.47 -22.23 -27.82
C PRO A 7 -38.77 -21.45 -26.54
N ALA A 8 -39.04 -22.19 -25.46
CA ALA A 8 -39.06 -21.63 -24.10
C ALA A 8 -37.62 -21.31 -23.64
N THR A 9 -37.43 -20.14 -23.05
CA THR A 9 -36.12 -19.67 -22.56
C THR A 9 -35.78 -20.26 -21.19
N SER A 10 -34.62 -20.90 -21.08
CA SER A 10 -34.11 -21.40 -19.79
C SER A 10 -33.55 -20.24 -18.95
N THR A 11 -34.22 -19.89 -17.84
CA THR A 11 -33.69 -18.96 -16.85
C THR A 11 -32.51 -19.59 -16.09
N PRO A 12 -31.29 -19.02 -16.12
CA PRO A 12 -30.20 -19.49 -15.27
C PRO A 12 -30.51 -19.13 -13.81
N GLY A 13 -30.73 -20.16 -12.97
CA GLY A 13 -31.09 -19.97 -11.58
C GLY A 13 -29.99 -19.31 -10.74
N ARG A 14 -30.39 -18.77 -9.58
CA ARG A 14 -29.46 -18.32 -8.53
C ARG A 14 -28.46 -19.43 -8.19
N ARG A 15 -27.21 -19.07 -7.95
CA ARG A 15 -26.27 -19.91 -7.21
C ARG A 15 -26.30 -19.42 -5.76
N ASP A 16 -26.74 -20.28 -4.83
CA ASP A 16 -26.57 -20.01 -3.41
C ASP A 16 -25.08 -20.14 -3.03
N TRP A 17 -24.61 -19.20 -2.21
CA TRP A 17 -23.23 -19.14 -1.74
C TRP A 17 -23.14 -19.54 -0.26
N THR A 18 -23.69 -20.71 0.09
CA THR A 18 -23.52 -21.32 1.42
C THR A 18 -22.13 -21.95 1.54
N LEU A 19 -21.14 -21.13 1.88
CA LEU A 19 -19.78 -21.59 2.21
C LEU A 19 -19.74 -22.15 3.65
N GLU A 20 -19.83 -23.47 3.79
CA GLU A 20 -19.64 -24.14 5.08
C GLU A 20 -18.15 -24.17 5.48
N PHE A 21 -17.73 -23.19 6.28
CA PHE A 21 -16.40 -23.15 6.88
C PHE A 21 -16.30 -24.10 8.08
N THR A 22 -15.93 -25.36 7.84
CA THR A 22 -15.44 -26.25 8.90
C THR A 22 -14.08 -25.77 9.40
N VAL A 23 -13.95 -25.48 10.70
CA VAL A 23 -12.71 -25.04 11.34
C VAL A 23 -12.23 -26.07 12.37
N PRO A 24 -11.24 -26.92 12.05
CA PRO A 24 -10.55 -27.75 13.03
C PRO A 24 -9.71 -26.85 13.95
N GLY A 25 -10.04 -26.81 15.24
CA GLY A 25 -9.31 -26.02 16.22
C GLY A 25 -8.01 -26.69 16.69
N SER A 26 -7.10 -25.89 17.24
CA SER A 26 -6.11 -26.38 18.20
C SER A 26 -5.87 -25.31 19.26
N LEU A 27 -6.20 -25.65 20.50
CA LEU A 27 -5.98 -24.83 21.69
C LEU A 27 -4.81 -25.42 22.47
N MET A 28 -3.69 -24.69 22.54
CA MET A 28 -2.61 -24.99 23.50
C MET A 28 -2.15 -23.72 24.22
N ALA A 29 -1.81 -23.89 25.50
CA ALA A 29 -1.84 -22.80 26.46
C ALA A 29 -0.46 -22.26 26.86
N MET A 30 -0.49 -20.98 27.27
CA MET A 30 0.35 -20.30 28.27
C MET A 30 1.58 -21.03 28.84
N LYS A 31 2.70 -20.28 28.89
CA LYS A 31 3.54 -20.15 30.09
C LYS A 31 4.30 -18.81 30.08
N SER A 32 4.67 -18.33 31.26
CA SER A 32 5.19 -16.96 31.46
C SER A 32 6.21 -16.91 32.62
N ALA A 33 6.98 -15.82 32.68
CA ALA A 33 7.93 -15.46 33.76
C ALA A 33 9.18 -16.37 33.89
N PRO A 34 10.25 -15.94 34.61
CA PRO A 34 10.42 -14.69 35.36
C PRO A 34 11.59 -13.79 34.90
N SER A 35 11.65 -12.61 35.53
CA SER A 35 12.74 -11.62 35.44
C SER A 35 13.92 -11.96 36.36
N LYS A 36 15.04 -11.22 36.20
CA LYS A 36 16.10 -11.04 37.20
C LYS A 36 16.57 -9.57 37.20
N THR A 37 17.08 -9.09 38.33
CA THR A 37 17.27 -7.65 38.61
C THR A 37 18.58 -7.33 39.35
N SER A 38 19.31 -6.30 38.87
CA SER A 38 20.18 -5.39 39.66
C SER A 38 21.41 -5.99 40.41
N PRO A 39 22.28 -5.19 41.09
CA PRO A 39 22.54 -3.74 41.06
C PRO A 39 23.93 -3.42 40.38
N THR A 40 24.91 -2.56 40.75
CA THR A 40 25.20 -1.64 41.89
C THR A 40 26.33 -0.63 41.56
N LEU A 41 26.10 0.70 41.72
CA LEU A 41 27.07 1.80 42.10
C LEU A 41 28.40 2.02 41.28
N SER A 42 29.24 3.09 41.39
CA SER A 42 29.24 4.45 42.01
C SER A 42 30.42 5.33 41.44
N GLY A 43 30.42 6.67 41.65
CA GLY A 43 31.56 7.63 41.43
C GLY A 43 31.54 8.41 40.08
N ILE A 44 31.48 9.75 39.93
CA ILE A 44 31.80 10.98 40.71
C ILE A 44 33.33 11.32 40.78
N PRO A 45 33.82 12.55 40.47
CA PRO A 45 33.47 13.55 39.45
C PRO A 45 34.72 14.09 38.67
N ALA A 46 34.61 15.23 37.94
CA ALA A 46 35.71 15.88 37.19
C ALA A 46 36.46 16.99 37.97
N PRO A 47 37.53 17.60 37.39
CA PRO A 47 37.67 19.05 37.51
C PRO A 47 38.14 19.83 36.24
N ARG A 48 37.36 20.88 35.91
CA ARG A 48 37.78 22.26 35.57
C ARG A 48 38.81 22.59 34.46
N SER A 49 38.27 23.26 33.44
CA SER A 49 38.59 24.66 33.03
C SER A 49 40.00 25.07 32.56
N ALA A 50 40.05 25.55 31.32
CA ALA A 50 40.79 26.78 30.96
C ALA A 50 40.03 27.55 29.86
N ALA A 51 39.77 28.84 30.08
CA ALA A 51 39.18 29.73 29.07
C ALA A 51 40.24 30.68 28.50
N ARG A 52 40.21 30.95 27.19
CA ARG A 52 41.00 32.04 26.59
C ARG A 52 40.34 32.63 25.35
N VAL A 53 39.69 33.78 25.54
CA VAL A 53 39.32 34.68 24.43
C VAL A 53 40.58 35.44 23.99
N LYS A 54 40.77 35.62 22.66
CA LYS A 54 41.49 36.78 22.11
C LYS A 54 41.22 37.00 20.62
N THR A 55 40.52 38.10 20.36
CA THR A 55 40.63 39.05 19.21
C THR A 55 40.57 38.52 17.77
N ALA A 56 39.75 39.19 16.94
CA ALA A 56 39.63 38.93 15.52
C ALA A 56 40.71 39.62 14.66
N LEU A 57 40.94 39.07 13.47
CA LEU A 57 41.41 39.82 12.30
C LEU A 57 40.52 39.42 11.11
N GLY A 58 40.03 40.40 10.35
CA GLY A 58 39.04 40.15 9.30
C GLY A 58 39.66 39.46 8.07
N THR A 59 39.08 38.32 7.67
CA THR A 59 39.32 37.72 6.35
C THR A 59 37.99 37.66 5.61
N THR A 60 37.87 38.42 4.52
CA THR A 60 36.68 38.39 3.66
C THR A 60 36.54 37.00 3.04
N PRO A 61 35.44 36.26 3.25
CA PRO A 61 35.25 34.99 2.58
C PRO A 61 35.06 35.25 1.08
N ALA A 62 35.90 34.64 0.25
CA ALA A 62 35.70 34.66 -1.20
C ALA A 62 34.30 34.10 -1.51
N ARG A 63 33.55 34.80 -2.39
CA ARG A 63 32.23 34.33 -2.81
C ARG A 63 32.37 32.96 -3.44
N LYS A 64 31.86 31.92 -2.79
CA LYS A 64 31.70 30.61 -3.40
C LYS A 64 30.86 30.78 -4.67
N GLY A 65 31.33 30.24 -5.78
CA GLY A 65 30.50 30.06 -6.98
C GLY A 65 29.26 29.21 -6.65
N PRO A 66 28.25 29.18 -7.53
CA PRO A 66 27.03 28.42 -7.28
C PRO A 66 27.36 26.95 -6.97
N SER A 67 27.04 26.53 -5.75
CA SER A 67 27.23 25.16 -5.31
C SER A 67 26.40 24.22 -6.18
N SER A 68 26.87 22.98 -6.33
CA SER A 68 26.23 21.89 -7.08
C SER A 68 24.71 21.95 -7.06
N ALA A 69 24.07 21.90 -8.23
CA ALA A 69 22.62 21.87 -8.36
C ALA A 69 22.03 20.78 -7.45
N MET A 70 21.23 21.20 -6.46
CA MET A 70 20.62 20.26 -5.53
C MET A 70 19.61 19.41 -6.31
N SER A 71 19.87 18.10 -6.38
CA SER A 71 18.88 17.13 -6.86
C SER A 71 17.59 17.31 -6.07
N ALA A 72 16.47 17.52 -6.77
CA ALA A 72 15.17 17.73 -6.12
C ALA A 72 14.87 16.60 -5.11
N PRO A 73 14.29 16.93 -3.93
CA PRO A 73 14.02 15.92 -2.92
C PRO A 73 13.09 14.83 -3.48
N CYS A 74 13.41 13.56 -3.21
CA CYS A 74 12.61 12.42 -3.62
C CYS A 74 11.13 12.64 -3.22
N PRO A 75 10.16 12.49 -4.14
CA PRO A 75 8.76 12.73 -3.83
C PRO A 75 8.24 11.90 -2.65
N THR A 76 7.24 12.46 -1.97
CA THR A 76 6.55 11.77 -0.87
C THR A 76 5.56 10.74 -1.41
N GLU A 77 5.21 9.76 -0.58
CA GLU A 77 4.27 8.68 -0.95
C GLU A 77 2.91 9.26 -1.40
N ALA A 78 2.43 10.27 -0.68
CA ALA A 78 1.22 11.02 -1.03
C ALA A 78 1.36 11.91 -2.28
N HIS A 79 2.58 12.27 -2.72
CA HIS A 79 2.79 12.91 -4.02
C HIS A 79 2.71 11.88 -5.15
N GLU A 80 3.44 10.77 -5.03
CA GLU A 80 3.41 9.65 -5.98
C GLU A 80 1.96 9.16 -6.19
N GLN A 81 1.18 9.00 -5.11
CA GLN A 81 -0.21 8.57 -5.17
C GLN A 81 -1.13 9.59 -5.88
N ARG A 82 -0.93 10.90 -5.65
CA ARG A 82 -1.70 11.95 -6.35
C ARG A 82 -1.39 11.96 -7.84
N THR A 83 -0.13 11.85 -8.23
CA THR A 83 0.28 11.77 -9.63
C THR A 83 -0.30 10.54 -10.32
N LEU A 84 -0.32 9.39 -9.63
CA LEU A 84 -0.94 8.16 -10.15
C LEU A 84 -2.46 8.30 -10.34
N ILE A 85 -3.18 8.85 -9.36
CA ILE A 85 -4.64 9.08 -9.46
C ILE A 85 -4.96 10.12 -10.54
N GLN A 86 -4.15 11.18 -10.68
CA GLN A 86 -4.29 12.17 -11.76
C GLN A 86 -4.08 11.52 -13.13
N TRP A 87 -3.03 10.69 -13.30
CA TRP A 87 -2.83 9.93 -14.52
C TRP A 87 -4.03 9.00 -14.82
N ALA A 88 -4.49 8.22 -13.83
CA ALA A 88 -5.60 7.29 -14.02
C ALA A 88 -6.90 8.02 -14.39
N THR A 89 -7.15 9.19 -13.80
CA THR A 89 -8.32 10.04 -14.12
C THR A 89 -8.32 10.53 -15.57
N LEU A 90 -7.13 10.84 -16.12
CA LEU A 90 -6.98 11.26 -17.51
C LEU A 90 -7.01 10.07 -18.49
N ALA A 91 -6.33 8.98 -18.15
CA ALA A 91 -6.30 7.76 -18.96
C ALA A 91 -7.67 7.04 -19.00
N ALA A 92 -8.55 7.29 -18.01
CA ALA A 92 -9.93 6.82 -17.95
C ALA A 92 -10.86 7.36 -19.06
N VAL A 93 -10.36 8.17 -20.00
CA VAL A 93 -11.02 8.49 -21.27
C VAL A 93 -10.91 7.31 -22.24
N GLU A 94 -9.68 6.84 -22.50
CA GLU A 94 -9.36 5.77 -23.46
C GLU A 94 -9.49 4.37 -22.84
N GLU A 95 -9.28 4.24 -21.53
CA GLU A 95 -9.37 2.98 -20.77
C GLU A 95 -10.37 3.16 -19.61
N PRO A 96 -11.69 3.05 -19.87
CA PRO A 96 -12.73 3.33 -18.88
C PRO A 96 -12.66 2.46 -17.63
N ARG A 97 -11.97 1.31 -17.67
CA ARG A 97 -11.83 0.40 -16.52
C ARG A 97 -11.00 1.04 -15.39
N LEU A 98 -10.16 2.04 -15.70
CA LEU A 98 -9.44 2.85 -14.69
C LEU A 98 -10.37 3.66 -13.78
N ARG A 99 -11.64 3.88 -14.14
CA ARG A 99 -12.64 4.53 -13.26
C ARG A 99 -12.96 3.71 -12.00
N LEU A 100 -12.54 2.44 -11.97
CA LEU A 100 -12.66 1.53 -10.83
C LEU A 100 -11.42 1.52 -9.93
N LEU A 101 -10.42 2.39 -10.17
CA LEU A 101 -9.29 2.62 -9.27
C LEU A 101 -9.70 3.53 -8.10
N ILE A 102 -9.82 2.95 -6.91
CA ILE A 102 -10.13 3.67 -5.67
C ILE A 102 -8.93 3.72 -4.72
N ALA A 103 -8.88 4.76 -3.89
CA ALA A 103 -7.90 4.91 -2.82
C ALA A 103 -8.49 4.52 -1.46
N VAL A 104 -7.72 3.77 -0.67
CA VAL A 104 -8.11 3.28 0.65
C VAL A 104 -7.39 4.15 1.72
N PRO A 105 -8.11 4.98 2.50
CA PRO A 105 -7.50 6.01 3.36
C PRO A 105 -6.85 5.46 4.66
N ASN A 106 -6.44 4.19 4.69
CA ASN A 106 -6.02 3.48 5.91
C ASN A 106 -4.67 3.95 6.49
N GLN A 107 -3.92 4.83 5.80
CA GLN A 107 -2.77 5.52 6.40
C GLN A 107 -3.18 6.50 7.53
N ALA A 108 -4.44 6.97 7.56
CA ALA A 108 -4.92 7.98 8.51
C ALA A 108 -5.13 7.48 9.97
N VAL A 109 -5.03 6.17 10.22
CA VAL A 109 -5.42 5.50 11.49
C VAL A 109 -4.55 5.89 12.69
N ARG A 110 -3.52 6.73 12.51
CA ARG A 110 -2.62 7.21 13.58
C ARG A 110 -3.19 8.36 14.41
N VAL A 111 -4.44 8.78 14.20
CA VAL A 111 -5.11 9.83 14.98
C VAL A 111 -5.79 9.27 16.25
N ASN A 112 -5.98 10.13 17.26
CA ASN A 112 -6.34 9.75 18.64
C ASN A 112 -7.64 8.94 18.84
N ASN A 113 -8.49 8.82 17.81
CA ASN A 113 -9.76 8.09 17.90
C ASN A 113 -9.70 6.65 17.34
N ALA A 114 -8.53 6.14 16.92
CA ALA A 114 -8.35 4.88 16.15
C ALA A 114 -9.20 3.65 16.53
N ARG A 115 -9.64 3.52 17.79
CA ARG A 115 -10.49 2.40 18.27
C ARG A 115 -11.84 2.30 17.54
N HIS A 116 -12.53 3.41 17.26
CA HIS A 116 -13.83 3.35 16.56
C HIS A 116 -13.65 2.92 15.09
N LEU A 117 -12.68 3.49 14.38
CA LEU A 117 -12.33 3.10 13.01
C LEU A 117 -12.05 1.60 12.88
N VAL A 118 -11.36 0.99 13.86
CA VAL A 118 -11.10 -0.46 13.88
C VAL A 118 -12.40 -1.26 14.09
N ALA A 119 -13.33 -0.78 14.90
CA ALA A 119 -14.67 -1.40 15.05
C ALA A 119 -15.51 -1.26 13.76
N GLU A 120 -15.41 -0.13 13.06
CA GLU A 120 -16.03 0.16 11.77
C GLU A 120 -15.41 -0.62 10.59
N GLY A 121 -14.39 -1.45 10.84
CA GLY A 121 -13.82 -2.37 9.86
C GLY A 121 -12.45 -1.96 9.32
N VAL A 122 -11.89 -0.81 9.70
CA VAL A 122 -10.56 -0.39 9.26
C VAL A 122 -9.48 -1.35 9.79
N ARG A 123 -8.49 -1.66 8.94
CA ARG A 123 -7.40 -2.60 9.25
C ARG A 123 -6.05 -1.98 8.91
N ALA A 124 -5.09 -2.11 9.83
CA ALA A 124 -3.72 -1.70 9.57
C ALA A 124 -3.08 -2.58 8.49
N GLY A 125 -2.28 -1.98 7.60
CA GLY A 125 -1.52 -2.67 6.57
C GLY A 125 -2.27 -3.07 5.29
N VAL A 126 -3.56 -2.72 5.15
CA VAL A 126 -4.26 -2.85 3.85
C VAL A 126 -3.56 -1.95 2.82
N PRO A 127 -3.32 -2.41 1.57
CA PRO A 127 -2.69 -1.59 0.52
C PRO A 127 -3.46 -0.31 0.20
N ASP A 128 -2.74 0.71 -0.28
CA ASP A 128 -3.24 2.08 -0.44
C ASP A 128 -4.30 2.25 -1.54
N LEU A 129 -4.31 1.35 -2.54
CA LEU A 129 -5.20 1.44 -3.72
C LEU A 129 -5.77 0.07 -4.09
N PHE A 130 -6.97 0.08 -4.65
CA PHE A 130 -7.64 -1.09 -5.25
C PHE A 130 -8.25 -0.71 -6.60
N LEU A 131 -7.94 -1.47 -7.64
CA LEU A 131 -8.58 -1.43 -8.95
C LEU A 131 -9.60 -2.56 -9.02
N ALA A 132 -10.88 -2.20 -8.91
CA ALA A 132 -12.00 -3.15 -8.87
C ALA A 132 -12.40 -3.72 -10.24
N THR A 133 -11.43 -3.82 -11.17
CA THR A 133 -11.58 -4.44 -12.50
C THR A 133 -11.09 -5.88 -12.43
N PRO A 134 -11.95 -6.91 -12.57
CA PRO A 134 -11.50 -8.28 -12.69
C PRO A 134 -10.77 -8.50 -14.03
N VAL A 135 -9.60 -9.12 -13.99
CA VAL A 135 -8.87 -9.57 -15.20
C VAL A 135 -8.34 -10.98 -14.92
N PRO A 136 -8.86 -12.03 -15.60
CA PRO A 136 -8.51 -13.42 -15.30
C PRO A 136 -6.99 -13.67 -15.28
N PRO A 137 -6.46 -14.43 -14.29
CA PRO A 137 -7.20 -15.22 -13.28
C PRO A 137 -7.68 -14.42 -12.05
N TYR A 138 -7.49 -13.10 -12.00
CA TYR A 138 -7.64 -12.30 -10.78
C TYR A 138 -8.99 -11.59 -10.65
N GLY A 139 -9.51 -11.52 -9.42
CA GLY A 139 -10.72 -10.76 -9.06
C GLY A 139 -10.54 -9.24 -8.95
N GLY A 140 -9.34 -8.71 -9.22
CA GLY A 140 -8.96 -7.30 -9.02
C GLY A 140 -7.47 -7.14 -8.75
N LEU A 141 -6.98 -5.89 -8.80
CA LEU A 141 -5.59 -5.52 -8.51
C LEU A 141 -5.49 -4.60 -7.29
N TRP A 142 -4.69 -4.99 -6.30
CA TRP A 142 -4.31 -4.15 -5.17
C TRP A 142 -2.89 -3.58 -5.36
N LEU A 143 -2.67 -2.34 -4.94
CA LEU A 143 -1.37 -1.68 -5.01
C LEU A 143 -1.01 -1.06 -3.67
N GLU A 144 0.15 -1.44 -3.17
CA GLU A 144 0.85 -0.84 -2.03
C GLU A 144 1.91 0.10 -2.59
N LEU A 145 1.72 1.41 -2.42
CA LEU A 145 2.58 2.41 -3.03
C LEU A 145 3.66 2.86 -2.05
N LYS A 146 4.91 2.89 -2.50
CA LYS A 146 6.04 3.38 -1.72
C LYS A 146 6.77 4.48 -2.48
N ARG A 147 7.44 5.38 -1.75
CA ARG A 147 8.39 6.32 -2.36
C ARG A 147 9.44 5.60 -3.21
N ARG A 148 9.87 6.23 -4.31
CA ARG A 148 10.98 5.77 -5.17
C ARG A 148 12.25 5.42 -4.39
N SER A 149 12.54 6.15 -3.31
CA SER A 149 13.62 5.86 -2.37
C SER A 149 13.18 6.01 -0.92
N GLY A 150 13.79 5.25 -0.02
CA GLY A 150 13.54 5.33 1.43
C GLY A 150 12.15 4.88 1.89
N GLY A 151 11.39 4.15 1.08
CA GLY A 151 10.18 3.43 1.49
C GLY A 151 10.51 2.03 2.01
N ARG A 152 9.80 1.55 3.03
CA ARG A 152 9.86 0.15 3.52
C ARG A 152 8.46 -0.37 3.78
N LEU A 153 8.26 -1.65 3.46
CA LEU A 153 7.01 -2.39 3.69
C LEU A 153 6.92 -2.82 5.16
N SER A 154 5.78 -2.65 5.81
CA SER A 154 5.56 -3.10 7.19
C SER A 154 5.32 -4.62 7.30
N PRO A 155 5.36 -5.22 8.50
CA PRO A 155 4.96 -6.62 8.71
C PRO A 155 3.49 -6.85 8.31
N GLU A 156 2.61 -5.96 8.71
CA GLU A 156 1.17 -6.04 8.45
C GLU A 156 0.86 -5.92 6.95
N GLN A 157 1.59 -5.06 6.24
CA GLN A 157 1.46 -4.92 4.78
C GLN A 157 1.91 -6.18 4.03
N ARG A 158 3.00 -6.84 4.47
CA ARG A 158 3.39 -8.16 3.93
C ARG A 158 2.28 -9.19 4.12
N GLU A 159 1.68 -9.23 5.31
CA GLU A 159 0.62 -10.17 5.64
C GLU A 159 -0.65 -9.92 4.79
N TRP A 160 -1.05 -8.66 4.60
CA TRP A 160 -2.18 -8.33 3.72
C TRP A 160 -1.93 -8.71 2.27
N ILE A 161 -0.76 -8.41 1.71
CA ILE A 161 -0.42 -8.77 0.33
C ILE A 161 -0.42 -10.29 0.15
N ALA A 162 0.09 -11.06 1.13
CA ALA A 162 0.02 -12.52 1.10
C ALA A 162 -1.42 -13.05 1.15
N ARG A 163 -2.27 -12.50 2.03
CA ARG A 163 -3.70 -12.87 2.14
C ARG A 163 -4.48 -12.54 0.87
N LEU A 164 -4.26 -11.37 0.27
CA LEU A 164 -4.93 -10.95 -0.96
C LEU A 164 -4.55 -11.84 -2.16
N ARG A 165 -3.27 -12.19 -2.28
CA ARG A 165 -2.80 -13.17 -3.29
C ARG A 165 -3.41 -14.55 -3.09
N ALA A 166 -3.47 -15.03 -1.85
CA ALA A 166 -4.12 -16.31 -1.51
C ALA A 166 -5.63 -16.30 -1.78
N ALA A 167 -6.28 -15.13 -1.72
CA ALA A 167 -7.70 -14.93 -2.03
C ALA A 167 -8.00 -14.70 -3.53
N GLY A 168 -7.02 -14.86 -4.42
CA GLY A 168 -7.24 -14.74 -5.88
C GLY A 168 -7.21 -13.31 -6.44
N TYR A 169 -6.64 -12.35 -5.71
CA TYR A 169 -6.34 -11.01 -6.23
C TYR A 169 -4.88 -10.90 -6.66
N ARG A 170 -4.59 -10.05 -7.65
CA ARG A 170 -3.22 -9.55 -7.82
C ARG A 170 -2.98 -8.49 -6.76
N ALA A 171 -1.81 -8.50 -6.13
CA ALA A 171 -1.43 -7.48 -5.15
C ALA A 171 0.07 -7.21 -5.25
N GLU A 172 0.48 -5.99 -5.57
CA GLU A 172 1.88 -5.62 -5.83
C GLU A 172 2.37 -4.44 -4.97
N VAL A 173 3.69 -4.29 -4.86
CA VAL A 173 4.35 -3.18 -4.15
C VAL A 173 5.16 -2.36 -5.14
N CYS A 174 4.79 -1.11 -5.37
CA CYS A 174 5.38 -0.27 -6.42
C CYS A 174 6.10 0.96 -5.82
N ARG A 175 7.31 1.27 -6.30
CA ARG A 175 8.14 2.39 -5.84
C ARG A 175 7.99 3.60 -6.76
N GLY A 176 6.93 4.35 -6.51
CA GLY A 176 6.57 5.56 -7.23
C GLY A 176 5.51 5.31 -8.31
N TRP A 177 4.94 6.41 -8.80
CA TRP A 177 3.78 6.38 -9.69
C TRP A 177 4.07 5.67 -11.03
N GLU A 178 5.30 5.73 -11.52
CA GLU A 178 5.71 5.14 -12.80
C GLU A 178 5.63 3.60 -12.77
N GLU A 179 6.12 2.97 -11.70
CA GLU A 179 6.05 1.52 -11.50
C GLU A 179 4.61 1.05 -11.27
N ALA A 180 3.84 1.81 -10.49
CA ALA A 180 2.42 1.51 -10.26
C ALA A 180 1.59 1.63 -11.55
N ARG A 181 1.84 2.64 -12.38
CA ARG A 181 1.25 2.76 -13.72
C ARG A 181 1.58 1.56 -14.58
N HIS A 182 2.85 1.15 -14.64
CA HIS A 182 3.25 -0.03 -15.43
C HIS A 182 2.55 -1.30 -14.94
N CYS A 183 2.44 -1.51 -13.63
CA CYS A 183 1.68 -2.62 -13.06
C CYS A 183 0.19 -2.60 -13.43
N ILE A 184 -0.44 -1.42 -13.47
CA ILE A 184 -1.85 -1.28 -13.87
C ILE A 184 -2.03 -1.61 -15.35
N VAL A 185 -1.15 -1.10 -16.23
CA VAL A 185 -1.23 -1.36 -17.68
C VAL A 185 -0.95 -2.83 -18.00
N ASP A 186 0.06 -3.43 -17.38
CA ASP A 186 0.37 -4.87 -17.46
C ASP A 186 -0.81 -5.74 -16.97
N TYR A 187 -1.48 -5.34 -15.88
CA TYR A 187 -2.67 -6.01 -15.39
C TYR A 187 -3.87 -5.88 -16.33
N LEU A 188 -4.15 -4.69 -16.86
CA LEU A 188 -5.30 -4.44 -17.74
C LEU A 188 -5.13 -5.01 -19.16
N ALA A 189 -3.90 -5.28 -19.60
CA ALA A 189 -3.61 -6.02 -20.83
C ALA A 189 -4.04 -7.50 -20.74
N GLY A 190 -4.04 -8.09 -19.54
CA GLY A 190 -4.46 -9.46 -19.29
C GLY A 190 -3.53 -10.53 -19.89
N PRO A 191 -3.92 -11.82 -19.81
CA PRO A 191 -3.15 -12.90 -20.41
C PRO A 191 -3.24 -12.88 -21.94
N SER A 192 -2.17 -13.28 -22.63
CA SER A 192 -2.06 -13.22 -24.09
C SER A 192 -3.20 -13.98 -24.79
N GLY A 193 -3.91 -13.30 -25.69
CA GLY A 193 -5.07 -13.86 -26.40
C GLY A 193 -6.40 -13.73 -25.65
N TRP A 194 -6.44 -13.14 -24.45
CA TRP A 194 -7.69 -12.78 -23.80
C TRP A 194 -8.39 -11.65 -24.56
N GLN A 195 -9.66 -11.85 -24.89
CA GLN A 195 -10.55 -10.81 -25.42
C GLN A 195 -11.63 -10.56 -24.39
N GLU A 196 -11.91 -9.28 -24.14
CA GLU A 196 -12.94 -8.87 -23.20
C GLU A 196 -14.34 -9.16 -23.77
N VAL A 197 -15.21 -9.74 -22.96
CA VAL A 197 -16.63 -9.86 -23.28
C VAL A 197 -17.29 -8.53 -22.90
N THR A 198 -17.49 -7.66 -23.89
CA THR A 198 -18.31 -6.45 -23.72
C THR A 198 -19.73 -6.85 -23.35
N LEU A 199 -20.26 -6.27 -22.26
CA LEU A 199 -21.61 -6.45 -21.73
C LEU A 199 -22.54 -5.30 -22.15
#